data_AF-A0A7L4ZJM4-F1
#
_entry.id   AF-A0A7L4ZJM4-F1
#
_cell.length_a   1.000
_cell.length_b   1.000
_cell.length_c   1.000
_cell.angle_alpha   90.00
_cell.angle_beta   90.00
_cell.angle_gamma   90.00
#
_symmetry.space_group_name_H-M   'P 1'
#
loop_
_entity.id
_entity.type
_entity.pdbx_description
1 polymer ?
#
loop_
_entity_poly.entity_id
_entity_poly.type
_entity_poly.pdbx_seq_one_letter_code
_entity_poly.pdbx_strand_id
1 'polypeptide(L)'
;MKFKYKTALYFFLVFFGGGLLLFRDEIQGEAQIIVTVIALFAMMFGLYKVTSMQASNQHKKYDNEEYFNREKYSEEEEQEEQEEQEEQEEDQTK
;
A
#
# COMPACT_ATOMS: atom_id res chain seq x y z
N MET A 1 5.02 9.77 -7.10
CA MET A 1 4.89 8.63 -8.05
C MET A 1 4.13 7.49 -7.37
N LYS A 2 2.98 7.11 -7.96
CA LYS A 2 1.99 6.18 -7.38
C LYS A 2 2.63 4.80 -7.12
N PHE A 3 2.29 4.20 -5.98
CA PHE A 3 2.88 3.00 -5.33
C PHE A 3 3.06 1.72 -6.17
N LYS A 4 2.76 1.72 -7.47
CA LYS A 4 2.71 0.53 -8.34
C LYS A 4 4.07 -0.17 -8.55
N TYR A 5 5.20 0.54 -8.39
CA TYR A 5 6.53 -0.03 -8.64
C TYR A 5 7.24 -0.54 -7.37
N LYS A 6 6.67 -0.35 -6.18
CA LYS A 6 7.34 -0.70 -4.93
C LYS A 6 7.52 -2.22 -4.78
N THR A 7 6.53 -3.00 -5.19
CA THR A 7 6.60 -4.47 -5.14
C THR A 7 7.69 -5.02 -6.05
N ALA A 8 7.80 -4.51 -7.28
CA ALA A 8 8.84 -4.90 -8.22
C ALA A 8 10.24 -4.56 -7.69
N LEU A 9 10.40 -3.42 -7.01
CA LEU A 9 11.65 -3.03 -6.37
C LEU A 9 12.06 -4.00 -5.25
N TYR A 10 11.10 -4.45 -4.42
CA TYR A 10 11.39 -5.41 -3.35
C TYR A 10 11.77 -6.79 -3.89
N PHE A 11 11.10 -7.27 -4.93
CA PHE A 11 11.51 -8.50 -5.62
C PHE A 11 12.89 -8.36 -6.25
N PHE A 12 13.17 -7.23 -6.90
CA PHE A 12 14.49 -6.95 -7.45
C PHE A 12 15.58 -7.01 -6.37
N LEU A 13 15.35 -6.44 -5.17
CA LEU A 13 16.28 -6.52 -4.05
C LEU A 13 16.57 -7.97 -3.60
N VAL A 14 15.54 -8.83 -3.58
CA VAL A 14 15.71 -10.25 -3.24
C VAL A 14 16.50 -11.00 -4.32
N PHE A 15 16.13 -10.83 -5.59
CA PHE A 15 16.82 -11.49 -6.70
C PHE A 15 18.25 -11.00 -6.89
N PHE A 16 18.49 -9.69 -6.73
CA PHE A 16 19.81 -9.10 -6.81
C PHE A 16 20.71 -9.54 -5.66
N GLY A 17 20.19 -9.55 -4.42
CA GLY A 17 20.91 -10.07 -3.26
C GLY A 17 21.24 -11.55 -3.39
N GLY A 18 20.28 -12.37 -3.82
CA GLY A 18 20.52 -13.80 -4.09
C GLY A 18 21.51 -14.03 -5.23
N GLY A 19 21.42 -13.24 -6.30
CA GLY A 19 22.34 -13.28 -7.43
C GLY A 19 23.78 -12.93 -7.04
N LEU A 20 23.97 -11.89 -6.23
CA LEU A 20 25.29 -11.53 -5.70
C LEU A 20 25.93 -12.65 -4.87
N LEU A 21 25.12 -13.45 -4.17
CA LEU A 21 25.62 -14.62 -3.45
C LEU A 21 26.06 -15.76 -4.38
N LEU A 22 25.45 -15.91 -5.57
CA LEU A 22 25.84 -16.94 -6.54
C LEU A 22 27.19 -16.63 -7.19
N PHE A 23 27.50 -15.35 -7.42
CA PHE A 23 28.80 -14.91 -7.94
C PHE A 23 29.81 -14.58 -6.84
N ARG A 24 29.49 -14.90 -5.58
CA ARG A 24 30.36 -14.63 -4.44
C ARG A 24 31.75 -15.25 -4.61
N ASP A 25 31.82 -16.43 -5.20
CA ASP A 25 33.07 -17.18 -5.32
C ASP A 25 34.00 -16.63 -6.42
N GLU A 26 33.50 -15.76 -7.31
CA GLU A 26 34.33 -14.98 -8.25
C GLU A 26 34.98 -13.75 -7.58
N ILE A 27 34.48 -13.32 -6.43
CA ILE A 27 34.98 -12.16 -5.69
C ILE A 27 35.92 -12.65 -4.58
N GLN A 28 37.21 -12.37 -4.73
CA GLN A 28 38.24 -12.78 -3.76
C GLN A 28 38.56 -11.67 -2.75
N GLY A 29 38.85 -12.07 -1.50
CA GLY A 29 39.36 -11.17 -0.45
C GLY A 29 38.27 -10.45 0.38
N GLU A 30 38.62 -9.33 1.01
CA GLU A 30 37.71 -8.56 1.89
C GLU A 30 36.42 -8.10 1.21
N ALA A 31 36.46 -7.87 -0.11
CA ALA A 31 35.29 -7.52 -0.91
C ALA A 31 34.19 -8.60 -0.86
N GLN A 32 34.57 -9.87 -0.73
CA GLN A 32 33.63 -10.98 -0.61
C GLN A 32 32.73 -10.85 0.63
N ILE A 33 33.33 -10.47 1.76
CA ILE A 33 32.64 -10.29 3.05
C ILE A 33 31.69 -9.08 2.96
N ILE A 34 32.15 -7.98 2.36
CA ILE A 34 31.33 -6.79 2.20
C ILE A 34 30.12 -7.07 1.29
N VAL A 35 30.33 -7.76 0.16
CA VAL A 35 29.26 -8.12 -0.77
C VAL A 35 28.25 -9.07 -0.13
N THR A 36 28.71 -10.06 0.64
CA THR A 36 27.82 -10.97 1.37
C THR A 36 26.98 -10.23 2.41
N VAL A 37 27.56 -9.32 3.17
CA VAL A 37 26.83 -8.50 4.16
C VAL A 37 25.75 -7.67 3.47
N ILE A 38 26.09 -6.97 2.38
CA ILE A 38 25.13 -6.15 1.62
C ILE A 38 24.01 -7.03 1.03
N ALA A 39 24.36 -8.19 0.46
CA ALA A 39 23.40 -9.13 -0.10
C ALA A 39 22.41 -9.64 0.96
N LEU A 40 22.89 -9.97 2.17
CA LEU A 40 22.04 -10.38 3.28
C LEU A 40 21.07 -9.28 3.71
N PHE A 41 21.54 -8.04 3.83
CA PHE A 41 20.67 -6.91 4.18
C PHE A 41 19.61 -6.65 3.10
N ALA A 42 19.99 -6.70 1.82
CA ALA A 42 19.07 -6.51 0.71
C ALA A 42 17.98 -7.60 0.68
N MET A 43 18.36 -8.87 0.88
CA MET A 43 17.40 -9.98 0.94
C MET A 43 16.50 -9.90 2.17
N MET A 44 17.05 -9.65 3.37
CA MET A 44 16.28 -9.51 4.60
C MET A 44 15.25 -8.39 4.48
N PHE A 45 15.64 -7.23 3.94
CA PHE A 45 14.74 -6.10 3.74
C PHE A 45 13.68 -6.38 2.67
N GLY A 46 14.08 -6.97 1.54
CA GLY A 46 13.16 -7.35 0.46
C GLY A 46 12.12 -8.37 0.92
N LEU A 47 12.55 -9.43 1.62
CA LEU A 47 11.68 -10.45 2.20
C LEU A 47 10.76 -9.87 3.26
N TYR A 48 11.27 -9.03 4.17
CA TYR A 48 10.45 -8.35 5.17
C TYR A 48 9.35 -7.50 4.51
N LYS A 49 9.67 -6.78 3.44
CA LYS A 49 8.69 -5.96 2.71
C LYS A 49 7.66 -6.80 1.96
N VAL A 50 8.07 -7.87 1.29
CA VAL A 50 7.14 -8.76 0.59
C VAL A 50 6.23 -9.48 1.58
N THR A 51 6.80 -10.03 2.66
CA THR A 51 6.03 -10.73 3.69
C THR A 51 5.12 -9.79 4.46
N SER A 52 5.57 -8.58 4.82
CA SER A 52 4.69 -7.59 5.46
C SER A 52 3.55 -7.16 4.53
N MET A 53 3.77 -7.03 3.21
CA MET A 53 2.70 -6.74 2.26
C MET A 53 1.72 -7.91 2.08
N GLN A 54 2.19 -9.16 2.15
CA GLN A 54 1.34 -10.35 2.06
C GLN A 54 0.58 -10.63 3.37
N ALA A 55 1.25 -10.45 4.52
CA ALA A 55 0.69 -10.65 5.85
C ALA A 55 -0.19 -9.47 6.26
N SER A 56 0.05 -8.27 5.73
CA SER A 56 -0.94 -7.21 5.78
C SER A 56 -2.05 -7.55 4.79
N ASN A 57 -3.00 -8.34 5.26
CA ASN A 57 -4.40 -8.23 4.87
C ASN A 57 -4.94 -6.86 5.34
N GLN A 58 -4.18 -5.78 5.12
CA GLN A 58 -4.66 -4.42 5.31
C GLN A 58 -5.71 -4.27 4.23
N HIS A 59 -6.96 -4.42 4.65
CA HIS A 59 -8.09 -3.74 4.03
C HIS A 59 -7.53 -2.42 3.49
N LYS A 60 -7.48 -2.29 2.16
CA LYS A 60 -7.61 -0.95 1.60
C LYS A 60 -8.76 -0.35 2.38
N LYS A 61 -8.55 0.80 3.01
CA LYS A 61 -9.69 1.69 3.26
C LYS A 61 -10.29 1.88 1.87
N TYR A 62 -11.30 1.07 1.57
CA TYR A 62 -12.16 1.31 0.44
C TYR A 62 -12.86 2.59 0.86
N ASP A 63 -12.61 3.68 0.14
CA ASP A 63 -13.28 4.96 0.42
C ASP A 63 -14.82 4.84 0.37
N ASN A 64 -15.34 3.72 -0.15
CA ASN A 64 -16.75 3.41 -0.37
C ASN A 64 -17.18 2.04 0.22
N GLU A 65 -16.73 1.65 1.41
CA GLU A 65 -17.39 0.57 2.15
C GLU A 65 -18.59 1.17 2.93
N GLU A 66 -19.79 1.11 2.33
CA GLU A 66 -21.08 1.56 2.91
C GLU A 66 -21.27 1.13 4.37
N TYR A 67 -20.77 -0.06 4.71
CA TYR A 67 -20.96 -0.68 6.01
C TYR A 67 -20.25 0.04 7.17
N PHE A 68 -19.23 0.87 6.90
CA PHE A 68 -18.50 1.62 7.92
C PHE A 68 -18.78 3.13 7.93
N ASN A 69 -19.48 3.65 6.91
CA ASN A 69 -19.76 5.08 6.76
C ASN A 69 -21.23 5.44 7.00
N ARG A 70 -21.96 4.63 7.78
CA ARG A 70 -23.39 4.84 8.06
C ARG A 70 -23.71 6.24 8.58
N GLU A 71 -22.86 6.80 9.44
CA GLU A 71 -23.02 8.18 9.93
C GLU A 71 -22.90 9.22 8.82
N LYS A 72 -21.97 9.01 7.87
CA LYS A 72 -21.80 9.92 6.73
C LYS A 72 -22.99 9.86 5.79
N TYR A 73 -23.50 8.66 5.50
CA TYR A 73 -24.68 8.50 4.64
C TYR A 73 -25.96 9.02 5.29
N SER A 74 -26.12 8.88 6.61
CA SER A 74 -27.26 9.48 7.31
C SER A 74 -27.21 11.00 7.32
N GLU A 75 -26.01 11.60 7.47
CA GLU A 75 -25.86 13.06 7.39
C GLU A 75 -26.12 13.60 5.97
N GLU A 76 -25.81 12.82 4.94
CA GLU A 76 -26.04 13.16 3.53
C GLU A 76 -27.54 13.00 3.16
N GLU A 77 -28.20 11.93 3.63
CA GLU A 77 -29.66 11.75 3.51
C GLU A 77 -30.44 12.85 4.26
N GLU A 78 -30.05 13.21 5.49
CA GLU A 78 -30.73 14.29 6.24
C GLU A 78 -30.57 15.66 5.57
N GLN A 79 -29.47 15.90 4.87
CA GLN A 79 -29.26 17.13 4.10
C GLN A 79 -30.11 17.14 2.83
N GLU A 80 -30.15 16.03 2.08
CA GLU A 80 -31.03 15.90 0.91
C GLU A 80 -32.51 16.07 1.29
N GLU A 81 -32.95 15.48 2.40
CA GLU A 81 -34.33 15.64 2.89
C GLU A 81 -34.65 17.08 3.32
N GLN A 82 -33.68 17.83 3.84
CA GLN A 82 -33.84 19.24 4.19
C GLN A 82 -33.88 20.13 2.95
N GLU A 83 -33.00 19.90 1.97
CA GLU A 83 -33.00 20.63 0.70
C GLU A 83 -34.30 20.41 -0.09
N GLU A 84 -34.83 19.16 -0.13
CA GLU A 84 -36.12 18.87 -0.76
C GLU A 84 -37.30 19.55 -0.03
N GLN A 85 -37.25 19.66 1.30
CA GLN A 85 -38.28 20.36 2.07
C GLN A 85 -38.23 21.88 1.85
N GLU A 86 -37.04 22.47 1.82
CA GLU A 86 -36.86 23.89 1.51
C GLU A 86 -37.33 24.22 0.07
N GLU A 87 -37.03 23.36 -0.91
CA GLU A 87 -37.47 23.54 -2.29
C GLU A 87 -39.01 23.44 -2.42
N GLN A 88 -39.65 22.52 -1.67
CA GLN A 88 -41.11 22.39 -1.63
C GLN A 88 -41.81 23.56 -0.92
N GLU A 89 -41.21 24.14 0.13
CA GLU A 89 -41.75 25.33 0.80
C GLU A 89 -41.59 26.60 -0.05
N GLU A 90 -40.49 26.72 -0.80
CA GLU A 90 -40.28 27.84 -1.73
C GLU A 90 -41.25 27.82 -2.92
N ASP A 91 -41.64 26.62 -3.40
CA ASP A 91 -42.60 26.46 -4.50
C ASP A 91 -44.07 26.67 -4.03
N GLN A 92 -44.37 26.47 -2.73
CA GLN A 92 -45.69 26.78 -2.16
C GLN A 92 -45.89 28.26 -1.79
N THR A 93 -44.82 29.06 -1.74
CA THR A 93 -44.85 30.48 -1.35
C THR A 93 -44.74 31.47 -2.52
N LYS A 94 -44.59 30.99 -3.77
CA LYS A 94 -44.69 31.77 -5.02
C LYS A 94 -46.09 31.72 -5.64
#